data_AF-A0A183EBT2-F1
#
_entry.id   AF-A0A183EBT2-F1
#
_cell.length_a   1.000
_cell.length_b   1.000
_cell.length_c   1.000
_cell.angle_alpha   90.00
_cell.angle_beta   90.00
_cell.angle_gamma   90.00
#
_symmetry.space_group_name_H-M   'P 1'
#
loop_
_entity.id
_entity.type
_entity.pdbx_description
1 polymer ?
#
loop_
_entity_poly.entity_id
_entity_poly.type
_entity_poly.pdbx_seq_one_letter_code
_entity_poly.pdbx_strand_id
1 'polypeptide(L)'
;MTKGLQNKETLRVALQKIRHISGTTKTGKALDKALQVFKHDAISGARLDQEDVAQVAVVVTDGHSHDDPVPAALRLRQSGVQILALGIGAHINMGELLEITGDENLAFQNLTSQASLDQFVHQFKKIAVGEHCDFSRGPHGAEINCHSDSVEIGISTVNPFHGHLYVPGQFHRPECVATARNSTSKEIRLSIGLTSCGIQKQFKLNPKGALFETSVVLKFHPLYNTKTDKVFKVQCFYPEKAPKLPKQFQDNRIAISESNELQMPCSYKLISNSKTTDQCKLGDVRIGDQIVHSWECEKDSFDTYQSMLVHSCVLIDPSNGFNKTVIDSSGCAIDGSVMDSPDYVEPLVAFAIGKAVKFPDTSLIQMQCQLRFCDRLLGECDTILPPRCRRNRRAAEQSDEIYNASLRDPSRSWDFADTDDDDN
;
A
#
# COMPACT_ATOMS: atom_id res chain seq x y z
N MET A 1 10.49 -36.68 4.07
CA MET A 1 11.70 -36.92 4.88
C MET A 1 12.74 -35.83 4.58
N THR A 2 12.68 -34.72 5.31
CA THR A 2 13.69 -33.65 5.29
C THR A 2 14.89 -34.09 6.12
N LYS A 3 15.86 -34.78 5.51
CA LYS A 3 17.18 -34.98 6.14
C LYS A 3 17.89 -33.62 6.14
N GLY A 4 17.96 -33.00 7.31
CA GLY A 4 18.60 -31.70 7.50
C GLY A 4 20.05 -31.72 7.05
N LEU A 5 20.43 -30.69 6.31
CA LEU A 5 21.82 -30.37 5.95
C LEU A 5 22.50 -29.82 7.22
N GLN A 6 23.02 -30.70 8.06
CA GLN A 6 23.48 -30.33 9.41
C GLN A 6 24.95 -29.89 9.49
N ASN A 7 25.77 -30.11 8.46
CA ASN A 7 27.18 -29.71 8.47
C ASN A 7 27.66 -29.20 7.09
N LYS A 8 28.74 -28.41 7.10
CA LYS A 8 29.32 -27.75 5.91
C LYS A 8 29.61 -28.74 4.77
N GLU A 9 30.18 -29.90 5.10
CA GLU A 9 30.51 -30.96 4.14
C GLU A 9 29.28 -31.54 3.45
N THR A 10 28.24 -31.89 4.21
CA THR A 10 26.99 -32.43 3.64
C THR A 10 26.26 -31.38 2.78
N LEU A 11 26.32 -30.11 3.18
CA LEU A 11 25.81 -29.00 2.38
C LEU A 11 26.56 -28.87 1.05
N ARG A 12 27.90 -28.91 1.07
CA ARG A 12 28.71 -28.86 -0.16
C ARG A 12 28.39 -29.99 -1.12
N VAL A 13 28.29 -31.22 -0.62
CA VAL A 13 27.97 -32.39 -1.45
C VAL A 13 26.56 -32.29 -2.04
N ALA A 14 25.60 -31.76 -1.28
CA ALA A 14 24.25 -31.52 -1.79
C ALA A 14 24.23 -30.44 -2.87
N LEU A 15 24.96 -29.32 -2.66
CA LEU A 15 25.08 -28.23 -3.65
C LEU A 15 25.70 -28.73 -4.97
N GLN A 16 26.72 -29.59 -4.90
CA GLN A 16 27.34 -30.18 -6.10
C GLN A 16 26.40 -31.10 -6.90
N LYS A 17 25.34 -31.62 -6.28
CA LYS A 17 24.34 -32.47 -6.95
C LYS A 17 23.21 -31.68 -7.61
N ILE A 18 23.13 -30.36 -7.37
CA ILE A 18 22.11 -29.52 -7.99
C ILE A 18 22.43 -29.42 -9.47
N ARG A 19 21.53 -29.96 -10.30
CA ARG A 19 21.63 -29.84 -11.75
C ARG A 19 21.28 -28.43 -12.15
N HIS A 20 22.20 -27.74 -12.82
CA HIS A 20 21.95 -26.45 -13.42
C HIS A 20 20.82 -26.58 -14.46
N ILE A 21 19.76 -25.80 -14.30
CA ILE A 21 18.67 -25.70 -15.27
C ILE A 21 19.09 -24.61 -16.25
N SER A 22 19.37 -24.98 -17.50
CA SER A 22 19.68 -24.02 -18.55
C SER A 22 18.46 -23.17 -18.90
N GLY A 23 18.63 -21.87 -19.07
CA GLY A 23 17.57 -20.94 -19.43
C GLY A 23 18.05 -19.50 -19.35
N THR A 24 17.14 -18.56 -19.59
CA THR A 24 17.37 -17.12 -19.39
C THR A 24 16.92 -16.70 -18.00
N THR A 25 17.58 -15.71 -17.41
CA THR A 25 17.16 -15.08 -16.15
C THR A 25 15.77 -14.44 -16.32
N LYS A 26 14.78 -14.84 -15.52
CA LYS A 26 13.40 -14.32 -15.54
C LYS A 26 12.96 -13.94 -14.12
N THR A 27 13.57 -12.90 -13.59
CA THR A 27 13.37 -12.39 -12.23
C THR A 27 11.94 -11.91 -12.00
N GLY A 28 11.30 -11.31 -13.01
CA GLY A 28 9.90 -10.85 -12.89
C GLY A 28 8.93 -12.01 -12.63
N LYS A 29 9.01 -13.09 -13.42
CA LYS A 29 8.21 -14.29 -13.18
C LYS A 29 8.50 -14.96 -11.83
N ALA A 30 9.76 -14.92 -11.39
CA ALA A 30 10.13 -15.47 -10.08
C ALA A 30 9.48 -14.67 -8.93
N LEU A 31 9.47 -13.35 -9.03
CA LEU A 31 8.83 -12.46 -8.07
C LEU A 31 7.30 -12.62 -8.07
N ASP A 32 6.69 -12.80 -9.24
CA ASP A 32 5.26 -13.14 -9.35
C ASP A 32 4.90 -14.46 -8.66
N LYS A 33 5.76 -15.46 -8.83
CA LYS A 33 5.58 -16.74 -8.13
C LYS A 33 5.78 -16.59 -6.63
N ALA A 34 6.76 -15.80 -6.20
CA ALA A 34 6.96 -15.49 -4.78
C ALA A 34 5.73 -14.81 -4.19
N LEU A 35 5.13 -13.84 -4.90
CA LEU A 35 3.89 -13.20 -4.49
C LEU A 35 2.77 -14.20 -4.26
N GLN A 36 2.62 -15.20 -5.13
CA GLN A 36 1.64 -16.27 -4.91
C GLN A 36 1.95 -17.07 -3.65
N VAL A 37 3.21 -17.43 -3.40
CA VAL A 37 3.62 -18.14 -2.18
C VAL A 37 3.29 -17.32 -0.93
N PHE A 38 3.61 -16.03 -0.92
CA PHE A 38 3.30 -15.14 0.20
C PHE A 38 1.79 -14.96 0.40
N LYS A 39 0.96 -15.01 -0.66
CA LYS A 39 -0.51 -14.91 -0.54
C LYS A 39 -1.20 -16.16 0.01
N HIS A 40 -0.58 -17.34 -0.07
CA HIS A 40 -1.21 -18.60 0.35
C HIS A 40 -0.79 -18.97 1.77
N ASP A 41 -1.53 -18.47 2.76
CA ASP A 41 -1.22 -18.56 4.20
C ASP A 41 -1.11 -20.00 4.73
N ALA A 42 -2.11 -20.85 4.47
CA ALA A 42 -2.26 -22.15 5.14
C ALA A 42 -1.30 -23.26 4.67
N ILE A 43 -0.75 -23.18 3.45
CA ILE A 43 0.05 -24.27 2.83
C ILE A 43 1.51 -23.85 2.64
N SER A 44 1.77 -22.56 2.45
CA SER A 44 3.11 -22.04 2.14
C SER A 44 3.93 -21.70 3.38
N GLY A 45 3.28 -21.64 4.56
CA GLY A 45 3.93 -21.27 5.81
C GLY A 45 4.31 -19.79 5.90
N ALA A 46 3.59 -18.93 5.16
CA ALA A 46 3.80 -17.49 5.12
C ALA A 46 3.41 -16.81 6.45
N ARG A 47 2.44 -17.36 7.20
CA ARG A 47 2.01 -16.81 8.50
C ARG A 47 1.56 -15.35 8.35
N LEU A 48 0.66 -15.09 7.40
CA LEU A 48 0.18 -13.74 7.10
C LEU A 48 -0.75 -13.20 8.19
N ASP A 49 -1.42 -14.10 8.91
CA ASP A 49 -2.31 -13.84 10.03
C ASP A 49 -1.56 -13.49 11.34
N GLN A 50 -0.24 -13.62 11.36
CA GLN A 50 0.62 -13.33 12.51
C GLN A 50 1.29 -11.96 12.29
N GLU A 51 0.75 -10.91 12.91
CA GLU A 51 1.26 -9.53 12.80
C GLU A 51 2.73 -9.36 13.27
N ASP A 52 3.28 -10.33 14.00
CA ASP A 52 4.65 -10.33 14.50
C ASP A 52 5.66 -11.02 13.57
N VAL A 53 5.23 -11.53 12.40
CA VAL A 53 6.09 -12.23 11.45
C VAL A 53 6.34 -11.37 10.21
N ALA A 54 7.53 -10.78 10.13
CA ALA A 54 7.95 -10.03 8.95
C ALA A 54 8.07 -10.94 7.71
N GLN A 55 7.50 -10.48 6.60
CA GLN A 55 7.59 -11.17 5.30
C GLN A 55 8.81 -10.65 4.54
N VAL A 56 9.75 -11.55 4.21
CA VAL A 56 11.03 -11.18 3.59
C VAL A 56 11.31 -12.06 2.39
N ALA A 57 11.55 -11.44 1.24
CA ALA A 57 12.01 -12.09 0.02
C ALA A 57 13.47 -11.76 -0.24
N VAL A 58 14.30 -12.79 -0.46
CA VAL A 58 15.71 -12.62 -0.85
C VAL A 58 15.85 -13.01 -2.32
N VAL A 59 16.16 -12.04 -3.17
CA VAL A 59 16.42 -12.21 -4.59
C VAL A 59 17.92 -12.41 -4.77
N VAL A 60 18.31 -13.51 -5.41
CA VAL A 60 19.70 -13.77 -5.79
C VAL A 60 19.76 -13.90 -7.30
N THR A 61 20.54 -13.07 -7.96
CA THR A 61 20.68 -13.05 -9.43
C THR A 61 22.14 -12.91 -9.83
N ASP A 62 22.52 -13.46 -10.98
CA ASP A 62 23.86 -13.39 -11.54
C ASP A 62 24.01 -12.37 -12.70
N GLY A 63 22.90 -11.71 -13.09
CA GLY A 63 22.91 -10.72 -14.16
C GLY A 63 21.54 -10.09 -14.43
N HIS A 64 21.42 -9.48 -15.61
CA HIS A 64 20.23 -8.77 -16.08
C HIS A 64 19.07 -9.73 -16.40
N SER A 65 17.86 -9.41 -15.96
CA SER A 65 16.69 -10.22 -16.30
C SER A 65 16.24 -10.05 -17.75
N HIS A 66 15.81 -11.12 -18.41
CA HIS A 66 15.27 -11.07 -19.78
C HIS A 66 13.77 -10.75 -19.81
N ASP A 67 13.15 -10.62 -18.64
CA ASP A 67 11.83 -10.01 -18.45
C ASP A 67 11.97 -8.76 -17.56
N ASP A 68 10.97 -7.88 -17.57
CA ASP A 68 10.96 -6.72 -16.67
C ASP A 68 10.57 -7.16 -15.25
N PRO A 69 11.49 -7.07 -14.26
CA PRO A 69 11.20 -7.49 -12.91
C PRO A 69 10.46 -6.42 -12.09
N VAL A 70 10.46 -5.16 -12.53
CA VAL A 70 10.01 -4.01 -11.73
C VAL A 70 8.51 -4.10 -11.38
N PRO A 71 7.59 -4.43 -12.30
CA PRO A 71 6.16 -4.53 -11.97
C PRO A 71 5.84 -5.66 -10.98
N ALA A 72 6.58 -6.77 -11.05
CA ALA A 72 6.41 -7.88 -10.13
C ALA A 72 7.01 -7.57 -8.75
N ALA A 73 8.19 -6.95 -8.72
CA ALA A 73 8.83 -6.48 -7.50
C ALA A 73 7.95 -5.46 -6.77
N LEU A 74 7.35 -4.53 -7.52
CA LEU A 74 6.45 -3.52 -6.97
C LEU A 74 5.22 -4.15 -6.30
N ARG A 75 4.55 -5.09 -6.99
CA ARG A 75 3.40 -5.81 -6.42
C ARG A 75 3.76 -6.59 -5.15
N LEU A 76 4.97 -7.18 -5.11
CA LEU A 76 5.46 -7.90 -3.94
C LEU A 76 5.77 -6.97 -2.76
N ARG A 77 6.39 -5.81 -3.02
CA ARG A 77 6.62 -4.78 -2.00
C ARG A 77 5.29 -4.21 -1.47
N GLN A 78 4.33 -3.98 -2.36
CA GLN A 78 2.98 -3.50 -2.00
C GLN A 78 2.21 -4.50 -1.12
N SER A 79 2.50 -5.80 -1.19
CA SER A 79 1.92 -6.78 -0.27
C SER A 79 2.61 -6.85 1.10
N GLY A 80 3.46 -5.87 1.44
CA GLY A 80 4.15 -5.81 2.73
C GLY A 80 5.39 -6.72 2.84
N VAL A 81 5.87 -7.26 1.71
CA VAL A 81 7.06 -8.11 1.68
C VAL A 81 8.31 -7.26 1.45
N GLN A 82 9.27 -7.31 2.37
CA GLN A 82 10.55 -6.65 2.21
C GLN A 82 11.44 -7.45 1.25
N ILE A 83 11.95 -6.81 0.20
CA ILE A 83 12.83 -7.46 -0.77
C ILE A 83 14.29 -7.06 -0.51
N LEU A 84 15.17 -8.03 -0.29
CA LEU A 84 16.62 -7.86 -0.38
C LEU A 84 17.10 -8.46 -1.69
N ALA A 85 17.95 -7.76 -2.43
CA ALA A 85 18.49 -8.26 -3.69
C ALA A 85 20.01 -8.38 -3.63
N LEU A 86 20.52 -9.51 -4.08
CA LEU A 86 21.92 -9.84 -4.14
C LEU A 86 22.33 -10.22 -5.56
N GLY A 87 23.16 -9.38 -6.16
CA GLY A 87 23.83 -9.67 -7.42
C GLY A 87 25.15 -10.42 -7.22
N ILE A 88 25.35 -11.52 -7.94
CA ILE A 88 26.57 -12.35 -7.91
C ILE A 88 27.22 -12.41 -9.29
N GLY A 89 28.41 -11.83 -9.47
CA GLY A 89 29.14 -11.86 -10.74
C GLY A 89 29.59 -10.48 -11.24
N ALA A 90 30.15 -10.45 -12.44
CA ALA A 90 30.75 -9.25 -13.03
C ALA A 90 29.76 -8.38 -13.83
N HIS A 91 28.64 -8.94 -14.27
CA HIS A 91 27.69 -8.29 -15.19
C HIS A 91 26.32 -8.06 -14.55
N ILE A 92 26.31 -7.54 -13.33
CA ILE A 92 25.08 -7.21 -12.59
C ILE A 92 24.66 -5.77 -12.90
N ASN A 93 23.38 -5.57 -13.18
CA ASN A 93 22.80 -4.25 -13.27
C ASN A 93 22.33 -3.79 -11.88
N MET A 94 23.12 -2.94 -11.21
CA MET A 94 22.74 -2.39 -9.91
C MET A 94 21.45 -1.58 -9.98
N GLY A 95 21.17 -0.90 -11.10
CA GLY A 95 19.93 -0.16 -11.30
C GLY A 95 18.70 -1.07 -11.22
N GLU A 96 18.76 -2.24 -11.86
CA GLU A 96 17.70 -3.25 -11.79
C GLU A 96 17.51 -3.77 -10.36
N LEU A 97 18.60 -4.03 -9.62
CA LEU A 97 18.50 -4.45 -8.21
C LEU A 97 17.85 -3.39 -7.34
N LEU A 98 18.21 -2.11 -7.54
CA LEU A 98 17.62 -0.98 -6.83
C LEU A 98 16.14 -0.81 -7.16
N GLU A 99 15.73 -1.03 -8.40
CA GLU A 99 14.32 -0.97 -8.79
C GLU A 99 13.51 -2.15 -8.23
N ILE A 100 14.14 -3.31 -8.09
CA ILE A 100 13.54 -4.49 -7.44
C ILE A 100 13.35 -4.22 -5.94
N THR A 101 14.39 -3.79 -5.21
CA THR A 101 14.32 -3.59 -3.76
C THR A 101 13.57 -2.31 -3.37
N GLY A 102 13.67 -1.25 -4.19
CA GLY A 102 13.21 0.09 -3.86
C GLY A 102 14.00 0.82 -2.79
N ASP A 103 15.08 0.21 -2.28
CA ASP A 103 15.95 0.74 -1.24
C ASP A 103 17.39 0.33 -1.53
N GLU A 104 18.28 1.32 -1.58
CA GLU A 104 19.70 1.15 -1.81
C GLU A 104 20.40 0.37 -0.69
N ASN A 105 19.88 0.42 0.54
CA ASN A 105 20.43 -0.31 1.67
C ASN A 105 20.13 -1.82 1.62
N LEU A 106 19.24 -2.24 0.70
CA LEU A 106 18.79 -3.61 0.54
C LEU A 106 19.28 -4.25 -0.76
N ALA A 107 19.95 -3.48 -1.62
CA ALA A 107 20.57 -3.96 -2.84
C ALA A 107 22.08 -4.16 -2.60
N PHE A 108 22.55 -5.38 -2.84
CA PHE A 108 23.93 -5.78 -2.62
C PHE A 108 24.51 -6.36 -3.89
N GLN A 109 25.79 -6.09 -4.12
CA GLN A 109 26.56 -6.69 -5.21
C GLN A 109 27.87 -7.23 -4.67
N ASN A 110 28.29 -8.38 -5.21
CA ASN A 110 29.65 -8.89 -5.10
C ASN A 110 30.15 -8.97 -3.64
N LEU A 111 29.60 -9.92 -2.88
CA LEU A 111 29.98 -10.21 -1.48
C LEU A 111 31.37 -10.87 -1.34
N THR A 112 32.32 -10.49 -2.19
CA THR A 112 33.68 -11.05 -2.19
C THR A 112 34.52 -10.56 -1.01
N SER A 113 34.17 -9.41 -0.43
CA SER A 113 34.83 -8.88 0.76
C SER A 113 34.08 -9.27 2.03
N GLN A 114 34.81 -9.54 3.11
CA GLN A 114 34.23 -9.86 4.41
C GLN A 114 33.35 -8.71 4.94
N ALA A 115 33.74 -7.45 4.68
CA ALA A 115 32.97 -6.27 5.07
C ALA A 115 31.60 -6.18 4.36
N SER A 116 31.54 -6.47 3.06
CA SER A 116 30.27 -6.46 2.31
C SER A 116 29.34 -7.58 2.76
N LEU A 117 29.90 -8.75 3.08
CA LEU A 117 29.15 -9.87 3.64
C LEU A 117 28.62 -9.54 5.03
N ASP A 118 29.43 -8.92 5.88
CA ASP A 118 29.01 -8.49 7.22
C ASP A 118 27.89 -7.44 7.15
N GLN A 119 27.95 -6.52 6.19
CA GLN A 119 26.90 -5.53 5.95
C GLN A 119 25.58 -6.19 5.51
N PHE A 120 25.65 -7.14 4.57
CA PHE A 120 24.47 -7.93 4.16
C PHE A 120 23.88 -8.70 5.35
N VAL A 121 24.72 -9.41 6.11
CA VAL A 121 24.28 -10.19 7.27
C VAL A 121 23.69 -9.28 8.35
N HIS A 122 24.26 -8.11 8.57
CA HIS A 122 23.74 -7.12 9.50
C HIS A 122 22.34 -6.63 9.09
N GLN A 123 22.14 -6.23 7.83
CA GLN A 123 20.83 -5.80 7.35
C GLN A 123 19.80 -6.93 7.35
N PHE A 124 20.21 -8.13 6.94
CA PHE A 124 19.33 -9.30 7.01
C PHE A 124 18.90 -9.63 8.44
N LYS A 125 19.83 -9.58 9.41
CA LYS A 125 19.50 -9.75 10.84
C LYS A 125 18.56 -8.66 11.33
N LYS A 126 18.79 -7.40 10.96
CA LYS A 126 17.93 -6.27 11.32
C LYS A 126 16.48 -6.51 10.88
N ILE A 127 16.29 -7.00 9.65
CA ILE A 127 14.97 -7.28 9.08
C ILE A 127 14.36 -8.54 9.72
N ALA A 128 15.15 -9.60 9.90
CA ALA A 128 14.70 -10.85 10.50
C ALA A 128 14.37 -10.75 12.00
N VAL A 129 14.96 -9.77 12.70
CA VAL A 129 14.71 -9.48 14.13
C VAL A 129 13.68 -8.36 14.31
N GLY A 130 13.18 -7.77 13.22
CA GLY A 130 12.18 -6.71 13.29
C GLY A 130 12.71 -5.37 13.79
N GLU A 131 14.02 -5.10 13.75
CA GLU A 131 14.63 -3.82 14.16
C GLU A 131 14.31 -2.65 13.20
N HIS A 132 13.46 -2.86 12.18
CA HIS A 132 12.83 -1.75 11.45
C HIS A 132 11.43 -1.39 11.99
N CYS A 133 10.91 -2.15 12.94
CA CYS A 133 9.69 -1.87 13.68
C CYS A 133 10.02 -1.91 15.17
N ASP A 134 10.22 -0.74 15.79
CA ASP A 134 10.34 -0.62 17.25
C ASP A 134 9.00 -0.89 17.99
N PHE A 135 8.05 -1.54 17.33
CA PHE A 135 6.68 -1.74 17.79
C PHE A 135 6.32 -3.21 17.75
N SER A 136 5.92 -3.73 18.91
CA SER A 136 5.23 -5.01 19.01
C SER A 136 3.77 -4.70 19.28
N ARG A 137 2.93 -4.73 18.23
CA ARG A 137 1.45 -4.59 18.19
C ARG A 137 0.87 -3.24 17.76
N GLY A 138 -0.09 -3.34 16.82
CA GLY A 138 -0.95 -2.28 16.31
C GLY A 138 -0.50 -1.70 14.96
N PRO A 139 -1.42 -1.39 14.02
CA PRO A 139 -1.09 -0.94 12.66
C PRO A 139 -0.34 0.40 12.60
N HIS A 140 -0.23 1.14 13.71
CA HIS A 140 0.42 2.47 13.80
C HIS A 140 1.36 2.63 15.02
N GLY A 141 1.71 1.56 15.73
CA GLY A 141 2.67 1.61 16.85
C GLY A 141 2.13 2.06 18.22
N ALA A 142 0.81 2.28 18.35
CA ALA A 142 0.12 2.49 19.63
C ALA A 142 -1.34 1.98 19.54
N GLU A 143 -1.84 1.35 20.61
CA GLU A 143 -3.23 0.92 20.79
C GLU A 143 -4.01 2.05 21.48
N ILE A 144 -5.16 2.44 20.94
CA ILE A 144 -5.99 3.53 21.46
C ILE A 144 -7.40 3.00 21.72
N ASN A 145 -7.79 2.96 23.00
CA ASN A 145 -9.12 2.53 23.43
C ASN A 145 -9.90 3.75 23.96
N CYS A 146 -10.95 4.16 23.22
CA CYS A 146 -11.80 5.28 23.58
C CYS A 146 -12.97 4.81 24.45
N HIS A 147 -12.89 5.02 25.77
CA HIS A 147 -13.99 4.77 26.70
C HIS A 147 -14.93 5.98 26.82
N SER A 148 -16.06 5.82 27.49
CA SER A 148 -17.08 6.88 27.64
C SER A 148 -16.59 8.16 28.33
N ASP A 149 -15.59 8.05 29.20
CA ASP A 149 -15.08 9.13 30.06
C ASP A 149 -13.55 9.31 30.00
N SER A 150 -12.85 8.40 29.31
CA SER A 150 -11.40 8.32 29.29
C SER A 150 -10.88 7.73 27.98
N VAL A 151 -9.63 8.02 27.66
CA VAL A 151 -8.90 7.46 26.52
C VAL A 151 -7.70 6.71 27.08
N GLU A 152 -7.62 5.42 26.82
CA GLU A 152 -6.48 4.58 27.18
C GLU A 152 -5.54 4.43 25.97
N ILE A 153 -4.26 4.68 26.19
CA ILE A 153 -3.20 4.55 25.20
C ILE A 153 -2.24 3.47 25.68
N GLY A 154 -2.11 2.39 24.93
CA GLY A 154 -1.18 1.30 25.16
C GLY A 154 -0.06 1.30 24.13
N ILE A 155 1.20 1.19 24.57
CA ILE A 155 2.36 1.10 23.67
C ILE A 155 3.22 -0.08 24.11
N SER A 156 3.63 -0.89 23.15
CA SER A 156 4.47 -2.07 23.36
C SER A 156 5.76 -1.97 22.53
N THR A 157 6.89 -2.00 23.22
CA THR A 157 8.25 -1.86 22.65
C THR A 157 8.93 -3.22 22.48
N VAL A 158 9.83 -3.34 21.51
CA VAL A 158 10.55 -4.61 21.24
C VAL A 158 11.45 -5.00 22.42
N ASN A 159 12.18 -4.01 22.93
CA ASN A 159 13.05 -4.13 24.10
C ASN A 159 12.37 -3.59 25.35
N PRO A 160 12.76 -4.02 26.56
CA PRO A 160 12.25 -3.44 27.78
C PRO A 160 12.45 -1.92 27.79
N PHE A 161 11.36 -1.19 28.03
CA PHE A 161 11.34 0.25 27.93
C PHE A 161 11.56 0.89 29.30
N HIS A 162 12.45 1.88 29.36
CA HIS A 162 12.70 2.67 30.56
C HIS A 162 12.56 4.15 30.23
N GLY A 163 11.39 4.71 30.49
CA GLY A 163 11.08 6.08 30.13
C GLY A 163 9.68 6.49 30.55
N HIS A 164 9.16 7.49 29.85
CA HIS A 164 7.87 8.11 30.17
C HIS A 164 6.96 8.16 28.94
N LEU A 165 5.66 7.99 29.18
CA LEU A 165 4.60 8.29 28.23
C LEU A 165 3.75 9.40 28.83
N TYR A 166 3.64 10.55 28.17
CA TYR A 166 3.00 11.73 28.75
C TYR A 166 2.36 12.67 27.74
N VAL A 167 1.42 13.51 28.22
CA VAL A 167 0.83 14.57 27.40
C VAL A 167 1.72 15.83 27.41
N PRO A 168 2.10 16.40 26.24
CA PRO A 168 2.85 17.64 26.16
C PRO A 168 2.26 18.77 27.01
N GLY A 169 3.13 19.47 27.75
CA GLY A 169 2.71 20.57 28.63
C GLY A 169 2.06 20.13 29.95
N GLN A 170 1.81 18.83 30.16
CA GLN A 170 1.17 18.29 31.37
C GLN A 170 2.07 17.35 32.18
N PHE A 171 3.39 17.37 31.96
CA PHE A 171 4.33 16.45 32.63
C PHE A 171 4.36 16.58 34.17
N HIS A 172 3.97 17.74 34.71
CA HIS A 172 3.90 17.97 36.16
C HIS A 172 2.72 17.27 36.84
N ARG A 173 1.74 16.81 36.05
CA ARG A 173 0.51 16.18 36.53
C ARG A 173 0.66 14.65 36.47
N PRO A 174 0.68 13.94 37.61
CA PRO A 174 0.90 12.50 37.61
C PRO A 174 -0.20 11.72 36.90
N GLU A 175 -1.41 12.26 36.80
CA GLU A 175 -2.52 11.67 36.04
C GLU A 175 -2.34 11.74 34.52
N CYS A 176 -1.40 12.57 34.03
CA CYS A 176 -1.11 12.74 32.60
C CYS A 176 0.21 12.08 32.18
N VAL A 177 0.84 11.30 33.08
CA VAL A 177 2.16 10.70 32.90
C VAL A 177 2.16 9.25 33.36
N ALA A 178 2.52 8.34 32.47
CA ALA A 178 2.89 6.97 32.79
C ALA A 178 4.42 6.84 32.78
N THR A 179 4.98 6.14 33.76
CA THR A 179 6.43 5.91 33.88
C THR A 179 6.71 4.43 33.96
N ALA A 180 7.54 3.93 33.04
CA ALA A 180 8.01 2.55 33.07
C ALA A 180 9.20 2.43 34.03
N ARG A 181 8.91 2.02 35.28
CA ARG A 181 9.92 1.85 36.35
C ARG A 181 10.54 0.46 36.40
N ASN A 182 9.89 -0.56 35.80
CA ASN A 182 10.34 -1.94 35.84
C ASN A 182 11.01 -2.33 34.52
N SER A 183 12.31 -2.63 34.58
CA SER A 183 13.20 -2.89 33.43
C SER A 183 12.91 -4.17 32.64
N THR A 184 11.78 -4.84 32.90
CA THR A 184 11.34 -6.04 32.18
C THR A 184 10.03 -5.84 31.43
N SER A 185 9.26 -4.78 31.71
CA SER A 185 8.02 -4.52 31.00
C SER A 185 8.33 -3.98 29.62
N LYS A 186 7.79 -4.64 28.61
CA LYS A 186 7.77 -4.17 27.23
C LYS A 186 6.58 -3.26 26.95
N GLU A 187 5.66 -3.12 27.89
CA GLU A 187 4.41 -2.38 27.70
C GLU A 187 4.32 -1.20 28.67
N ILE A 188 3.79 -0.08 28.15
CA ILE A 188 3.43 1.11 28.91
C ILE A 188 2.01 1.54 28.54
N ARG A 189 1.20 1.86 29.54
CA ARG A 189 -0.18 2.32 29.38
C ARG A 189 -0.39 3.66 30.06
N LEU A 190 -1.12 4.55 29.41
CA LEU A 190 -1.55 5.83 29.94
C LEU A 190 -3.06 5.99 29.72
N SER A 191 -3.82 6.16 30.80
CA SER A 191 -5.24 6.48 30.74
C SER A 191 -5.45 7.96 31.05
N ILE A 192 -6.14 8.67 30.15
CA ILE A 192 -6.34 10.11 30.21
C ILE A 192 -7.85 10.38 30.26
N GLY A 193 -8.33 11.14 31.24
CA GLY A 193 -9.73 11.56 31.31
C GLY A 193 -10.09 12.60 30.24
N LEU A 194 -11.29 12.53 29.67
CA LEU A 194 -11.75 13.44 28.60
C LEU A 194 -11.81 14.93 29.01
N THR A 195 -11.83 15.22 30.31
CA THR A 195 -11.86 16.57 30.88
C THR A 195 -10.53 17.00 31.50
N SER A 196 -9.50 16.15 31.46
CA SER A 196 -8.19 16.42 32.06
C SER A 196 -7.10 16.49 31.00
N CYS A 197 -5.86 16.76 31.43
CA CYS A 197 -4.65 16.74 30.60
C CYS A 197 -4.70 17.60 29.31
N GLY A 198 -5.55 18.63 29.26
CA GLY A 198 -5.59 19.56 28.13
C GLY A 198 -6.09 18.96 26.82
N ILE A 199 -6.90 17.89 26.87
CA ILE A 199 -7.54 17.33 25.67
C ILE A 199 -8.42 18.40 25.02
N GLN A 200 -8.27 18.58 23.71
CA GLN A 200 -9.06 19.52 22.93
C GLN A 200 -10.37 18.87 22.50
N LYS A 201 -11.51 19.50 22.81
CA LYS A 201 -12.84 19.06 22.38
C LYS A 201 -13.32 19.93 21.22
N GLN A 202 -13.63 19.31 20.08
CA GLN A 202 -14.22 19.96 18.91
C GLN A 202 -15.60 19.37 18.65
N PHE A 203 -16.60 20.22 18.42
CA PHE A 203 -17.91 19.74 17.99
C PHE A 203 -17.89 19.54 16.47
N LYS A 204 -18.29 18.35 16.01
CA LYS A 204 -18.50 18.05 14.60
C LYS A 204 -20.00 18.07 14.33
N LEU A 205 -20.37 18.64 13.19
CA LEU A 205 -21.77 18.76 12.76
C LEU A 205 -22.20 17.59 11.88
N ASN A 206 -21.26 16.95 11.18
CA ASN A 206 -21.49 15.81 10.29
C ASN A 206 -20.29 14.83 10.38
N PRO A 207 -20.44 13.65 11.03
CA PRO A 207 -21.54 13.27 11.91
C PRO A 207 -21.61 14.15 13.16
N LYS A 208 -22.81 14.33 13.72
CA LYS A 208 -23.04 15.17 14.89
C LYS A 208 -22.45 14.51 16.14
N GLY A 209 -21.45 15.15 16.75
CA GLY A 209 -20.77 14.59 17.91
C GLY A 209 -19.62 15.45 18.40
N ALA A 210 -18.88 14.93 19.37
CA ALA A 210 -17.70 15.57 19.92
C ALA A 210 -16.44 14.77 19.54
N LEU A 211 -15.51 15.42 18.84
CA LEU A 211 -14.17 14.91 18.58
C LEU A 211 -13.23 15.40 19.69
N PHE A 212 -12.57 14.47 20.37
CA PHE A 212 -11.52 14.76 21.35
C PHE A 212 -10.17 14.46 20.72
N GLU A 213 -9.26 15.42 20.81
CA GLU A 213 -7.95 15.39 20.17
C GLU A 213 -6.86 15.74 21.19
N THR A 214 -5.81 14.92 21.24
CA THR A 214 -4.62 15.18 22.07
C THR A 214 -3.37 14.60 21.43
N SER A 215 -2.20 15.00 21.93
CA SER A 215 -0.92 14.42 21.53
C SER A 215 -0.27 13.76 22.74
N VAL A 216 0.44 12.65 22.53
CA VAL A 216 1.14 11.93 23.60
C VAL A 216 2.57 11.68 23.15
N VAL A 217 3.53 11.96 24.04
CA VAL A 217 4.96 11.80 23.79
C VAL A 217 5.48 10.57 24.50
N LEU A 218 6.08 9.67 23.74
CA LEU A 218 6.87 8.56 24.25
C LEU A 218 8.34 8.97 24.29
N LYS A 219 8.89 9.04 25.49
CA LYS A 219 10.25 9.50 25.78
C LYS A 219 11.09 8.33 26.27
N PHE A 220 12.15 8.01 25.53
CA PHE A 220 13.01 6.85 25.80
C PHE A 220 14.08 7.10 26.86
N HIS A 221 14.37 8.37 27.16
CA HIS A 221 15.34 8.72 28.19
C HIS A 221 14.60 9.28 29.43
N PRO A 222 14.95 8.87 30.66
CA PRO A 222 14.23 9.32 31.86
C PRO A 222 14.31 10.84 32.07
N LEU A 223 15.50 11.44 31.88
CA LEU A 223 15.73 12.84 32.27
C LEU A 223 15.45 13.88 31.17
N TYR A 224 15.95 13.69 29.94
CA TYR A 224 15.85 14.68 28.86
C TYR A 224 15.18 14.12 27.61
N ASN A 225 14.60 14.99 26.79
CA ASN A 225 14.03 14.59 25.51
C ASN A 225 15.14 14.37 24.48
N THR A 226 14.95 13.42 23.59
CA THR A 226 15.95 12.96 22.61
C THR A 226 15.36 12.93 21.20
N LYS A 227 16.21 12.86 20.17
CA LYS A 227 15.77 12.69 18.78
C LYS A 227 14.97 11.39 18.57
N THR A 228 15.14 10.40 19.45
CA THR A 228 14.43 9.13 19.39
C THR A 228 13.02 9.18 19.97
N ASP A 229 12.66 10.26 20.68
CA ASP A 229 11.32 10.42 21.23
C ASP A 229 10.27 10.51 20.12
N LYS A 230 9.09 9.94 20.38
CA LYS A 230 8.00 9.85 19.43
C LYS A 230 6.79 10.61 19.92
N VAL A 231 6.04 11.18 18.98
CA VAL A 231 4.80 11.91 19.25
C VAL A 231 3.67 11.22 18.52
N PHE A 232 2.66 10.81 19.27
CA PHE A 232 1.45 10.18 18.77
C PHE A 232 0.30 11.17 18.82
N LYS A 233 -0.46 11.27 17.73
CA LYS A 233 -1.67 12.08 17.66
C LYS A 233 -2.88 11.18 17.92
N VAL A 234 -3.62 11.45 18.99
CA VAL A 234 -4.74 10.64 19.47
C VAL A 234 -6.05 11.37 19.20
N GLN A 235 -7.00 10.69 18.57
CA GLN A 235 -8.31 11.24 18.21
C GLN A 235 -9.42 10.24 18.53
N CYS A 236 -10.40 10.64 19.34
CA CYS A 236 -11.58 9.84 19.70
C CYS A 236 -12.86 10.61 19.37
N PHE A 237 -13.76 10.02 18.60
CA PHE A 237 -15.05 10.62 18.24
C PHE A 237 -16.21 10.03 19.05
N TYR A 238 -17.03 10.89 19.64
CA TYR A 238 -18.20 10.52 20.44
C TYR A 238 -19.47 11.05 19.77
N PRO A 239 -20.29 10.19 19.15
CA PRO A 239 -21.53 10.61 18.50
C PRO A 239 -22.56 11.08 19.53
N GLU A 240 -23.35 12.10 19.16
CA GLU A 240 -24.49 12.53 19.97
C GLU A 240 -25.67 11.57 19.75
N LYS A 241 -26.28 11.07 20.83
CA LYS A 241 -27.42 10.14 20.73
C LYS A 241 -28.55 10.77 19.90
N ALA A 242 -29.01 10.06 18.86
CA ALA A 242 -30.18 10.47 18.10
C ALA A 242 -31.41 10.65 19.02
N PRO A 243 -32.22 11.70 18.86
CA PRO A 243 -33.46 11.85 19.59
C PRO A 243 -34.38 10.67 19.25
N LYS A 244 -34.84 9.94 20.28
CA LYS A 244 -35.81 8.86 20.11
C LYS A 244 -37.16 9.46 19.69
N LEU A 245 -37.53 9.30 18.43
CA LEU A 245 -38.91 9.55 17.99
C LEU A 245 -39.85 8.50 18.62
N PRO A 246 -41.03 8.89 19.13
CA PRO A 246 -41.99 7.95 19.69
C PRO A 246 -42.56 7.06 18.57
N LYS A 247 -42.43 5.74 18.74
CA LYS A 247 -42.99 4.73 17.82
C LYS A 247 -44.52 4.79 17.88
N GLN A 248 -45.18 5.18 16.79
CA GLN A 248 -46.60 4.87 16.59
C GLN A 248 -46.74 3.45 16.03
N PHE A 249 -47.65 2.70 16.66
CA PHE A 249 -48.03 1.32 16.32
C PHE A 249 -48.91 1.29 15.06
N GLN A 250 -48.58 0.42 14.09
CA GLN A 250 -49.59 -0.15 13.20
C GLN A 250 -49.17 -1.54 12.68
N ASP A 251 -50.02 -2.52 13.00
CA ASP A 251 -50.19 -3.89 12.49
C ASP A 251 -48.98 -4.80 12.10
N ASN A 252 -48.65 -5.68 13.06
CA ASN A 252 -48.44 -7.12 12.88
C ASN A 252 -47.39 -7.65 11.88
N ARG A 253 -46.26 -6.95 11.70
CA ARG A 253 -44.99 -7.59 11.27
C ARG A 253 -43.82 -7.12 12.15
N ILE A 254 -43.05 -8.07 12.70
CA ILE A 254 -41.76 -7.82 13.35
C ILE A 254 -40.65 -8.31 12.41
N ALA A 255 -39.84 -7.36 11.95
CA ALA A 255 -38.39 -7.46 11.68
C ALA A 255 -37.93 -6.01 11.39
N ILE A 256 -37.47 -5.26 12.40
CA ILE A 256 -36.05 -5.03 12.75
C ILE A 256 -35.17 -4.80 11.51
N SER A 257 -34.71 -3.56 11.32
CA SER A 257 -33.32 -3.32 10.95
C SER A 257 -32.87 -2.01 11.58
N GLU A 258 -31.92 -2.16 12.49
CA GLU A 258 -31.19 -1.12 13.19
C GLU A 258 -30.46 -0.24 12.18
N SER A 259 -30.67 1.07 12.22
CA SER A 259 -29.82 2.00 11.49
C SER A 259 -28.51 2.16 12.25
N ASN A 260 -27.61 1.17 12.09
CA ASN A 260 -26.18 1.38 12.16
C ASN A 260 -25.85 2.56 11.23
N GLU A 261 -25.37 3.68 11.78
CA GLU A 261 -24.84 4.75 10.95
C GLU A 261 -23.50 4.29 10.38
N LEU A 262 -23.57 3.73 9.17
CA LEU A 262 -22.48 3.26 8.33
C LEU A 262 -21.34 4.29 8.27
N GLN A 263 -20.19 3.94 8.81
CA GLN A 263 -18.92 4.46 8.30
C GLN A 263 -18.80 3.98 6.85
N MET A 264 -18.50 4.89 5.91
CA MET A 264 -18.26 4.49 4.51
C MET A 264 -17.06 3.53 4.51
N PRO A 265 -17.22 2.23 4.17
CA PRO A 265 -16.17 1.22 4.34
C PRO A 265 -15.11 1.30 3.22
N CYS A 266 -14.95 2.48 2.62
CA CYS A 266 -14.12 2.70 1.46
C CYS A 266 -13.02 3.70 1.80
N SER A 267 -11.79 3.32 1.51
CA SER A 267 -10.60 4.15 1.65
C SER A 267 -10.14 4.65 0.29
N TYR A 268 -9.65 5.90 0.27
CA TYR A 268 -9.01 6.49 -0.89
C TYR A 268 -7.55 6.79 -0.54
N LYS A 269 -6.62 6.24 -1.32
CA LYS A 269 -5.17 6.32 -1.10
C LYS A 269 -4.49 6.96 -2.31
N LEU A 270 -3.52 7.81 -2.02
CA LEU A 270 -2.64 8.45 -3.00
C LEU A 270 -1.26 7.82 -2.91
N ILE A 271 -0.77 7.24 -4.00
CA ILE A 271 0.52 6.56 -4.04
C ILE A 271 1.40 7.31 -5.05
N SER A 272 2.47 7.95 -4.55
CA SER A 272 3.45 8.64 -5.40
C SER A 272 4.65 7.75 -5.67
N ASN A 273 5.23 7.83 -6.88
CA ASN A 273 6.46 7.14 -7.27
C ASN A 273 7.73 7.94 -6.89
N SER A 274 7.64 8.86 -5.91
CA SER A 274 8.79 9.66 -5.49
C SER A 274 9.87 8.80 -4.84
N LYS A 275 11.12 8.96 -5.31
CA LYS A 275 12.35 8.27 -4.91
C LYS A 275 12.81 8.56 -3.48
N THR A 276 11.95 9.07 -2.61
CA THR A 276 12.30 9.43 -1.24
C THR A 276 11.77 8.37 -0.29
N THR A 277 12.70 7.76 0.43
CA THR A 277 12.62 6.73 1.48
C THR A 277 11.69 7.04 2.68
N ASP A 278 10.80 8.03 2.56
CA ASP A 278 9.82 8.41 3.57
C ASP A 278 8.40 8.12 3.05
N GLN A 279 7.99 6.85 3.07
CA GLN A 279 6.57 6.48 2.97
C GLN A 279 5.83 6.87 4.25
N CYS A 280 5.77 8.16 4.60
CA CYS A 280 4.86 8.70 5.64
C CYS A 280 4.80 10.23 5.69
N LYS A 281 5.38 10.94 4.72
CA LYS A 281 4.99 12.31 4.41
C LYS A 281 4.51 12.31 2.96
N LEU A 282 3.36 12.92 2.68
CA LEU A 282 3.17 13.48 1.34
C LEU A 282 4.31 14.49 1.18
N GLY A 283 5.42 14.06 0.59
CA GLY A 283 6.50 14.94 0.20
C GLY A 283 5.97 15.97 -0.79
N ASP A 284 6.70 17.07 -0.96
CA ASP A 284 6.39 18.09 -1.95
C ASP A 284 6.27 17.44 -3.35
N VAL A 285 5.03 17.18 -3.78
CA VAL A 285 4.74 16.61 -5.09
C VAL A 285 4.95 17.71 -6.13
N ARG A 286 5.79 17.47 -7.12
CA ARG A 286 6.02 18.43 -8.21
C ARG A 286 4.94 18.27 -9.27
N ILE A 287 4.56 19.38 -9.88
CA ILE A 287 3.61 19.37 -11.00
C ILE A 287 4.14 18.43 -12.09
N GLY A 288 3.29 17.52 -12.55
CA GLY A 288 3.63 16.52 -13.56
C GLY A 288 4.11 15.18 -13.01
N ASP A 289 4.39 15.05 -11.71
CA ASP A 289 4.71 13.76 -11.09
C ASP A 289 3.55 12.77 -11.29
N GLN A 290 3.86 11.51 -11.57
CA GLN A 290 2.84 10.47 -11.68
C GLN A 290 2.37 10.04 -10.29
N ILE A 291 1.06 10.08 -10.10
CA ILE A 291 0.37 9.72 -8.89
C ILE A 291 -0.63 8.60 -9.22
N VAL A 292 -0.65 7.55 -8.42
CA VAL A 292 -1.65 6.50 -8.53
C VAL A 292 -2.74 6.77 -7.49
N HIS A 293 -3.96 6.88 -8.00
CA HIS A 293 -5.18 7.02 -7.23
C HIS A 293 -5.76 5.63 -6.99
N SER A 294 -6.00 5.27 -5.73
CA SER A 294 -6.49 3.95 -5.34
C SER A 294 -7.78 4.09 -4.53
N TRP A 295 -8.85 3.44 -4.97
CA TRP A 295 -10.12 3.31 -4.26
C TRP A 295 -10.30 1.85 -3.86
N GLU A 296 -10.51 1.61 -2.57
CA GLU A 296 -10.60 0.26 -2.00
C GLU A 296 -11.67 0.22 -0.92
N CYS A 297 -12.61 -0.72 -1.02
CA CYS A 297 -13.65 -0.93 -0.01
C CYS A 297 -13.52 -2.29 0.69
N GLU A 298 -13.84 -2.31 1.98
CA GLU A 298 -13.81 -3.52 2.82
C GLU A 298 -14.87 -4.53 2.37
N LYS A 299 -14.43 -5.73 1.97
CA LYS A 299 -15.30 -6.79 1.43
C LYS A 299 -16.35 -7.27 2.44
N ASP A 300 -16.05 -7.21 3.74
CA ASP A 300 -16.94 -7.70 4.80
C ASP A 300 -18.17 -6.80 5.03
N SER A 301 -18.13 -5.57 4.50
CA SER A 301 -19.23 -4.59 4.60
C SER A 301 -20.20 -4.63 3.42
N PHE A 302 -19.93 -5.45 2.39
CA PHE A 302 -20.72 -5.51 1.15
C PHE A 302 -21.07 -6.96 0.78
N ASP A 303 -22.19 -7.16 0.08
CA ASP A 303 -22.54 -8.50 -0.39
C ASP A 303 -21.53 -8.99 -1.44
N THR A 304 -21.35 -10.32 -1.53
CA THR A 304 -20.38 -10.97 -2.41
C THR A 304 -20.54 -10.59 -3.90
N TYR A 305 -21.74 -10.17 -4.31
CA TYR A 305 -22.07 -9.82 -5.69
C TYR A 305 -21.98 -8.32 -5.99
N GLN A 306 -21.64 -7.49 -5.00
CA GLN A 306 -21.54 -6.06 -5.21
C GLN A 306 -20.24 -5.66 -5.90
N SER A 307 -20.33 -4.65 -6.76
CA SER A 307 -19.18 -4.02 -7.41
C SER A 307 -19.26 -2.51 -7.30
N MET A 308 -18.09 -1.87 -7.29
CA MET A 308 -17.90 -0.44 -7.16
C MET A 308 -17.54 0.18 -8.51
N LEU A 309 -18.19 1.31 -8.79
CA LEU A 309 -17.86 2.26 -9.85
C LEU A 309 -17.45 3.59 -9.22
N VAL A 310 -16.36 4.16 -9.71
CA VAL A 310 -15.96 5.54 -9.38
C VAL A 310 -16.81 6.45 -10.26
N HIS A 311 -17.92 6.94 -9.72
CA HIS A 311 -18.96 7.59 -10.51
C HIS A 311 -18.60 8.99 -10.96
N SER A 312 -17.94 9.81 -10.13
CA SER A 312 -17.48 11.16 -10.53
C SER A 312 -16.47 11.71 -9.53
N CYS A 313 -15.49 12.46 -10.00
CA CYS A 313 -14.48 13.11 -9.15
C CYS A 313 -14.29 14.58 -9.53
N VAL A 314 -14.16 15.43 -8.52
CA VAL A 314 -13.93 16.87 -8.65
C VAL A 314 -12.66 17.27 -7.90
N LEU A 315 -11.83 18.10 -8.54
CA LEU A 315 -10.77 18.83 -7.89
C LEU A 315 -11.33 20.16 -7.39
N ILE A 316 -11.03 20.51 -6.15
CA ILE A 316 -11.56 21.68 -5.45
C ILE A 316 -10.37 22.49 -4.92
N ASP A 317 -10.38 23.79 -5.21
CA ASP A 317 -9.52 24.77 -4.57
C ASP A 317 -10.13 25.15 -3.21
N PRO A 318 -9.45 24.84 -2.09
CA PRO A 318 -9.98 25.12 -0.76
C PRO A 318 -10.01 26.61 -0.41
N SER A 319 -9.33 27.47 -1.16
CA SER A 319 -9.23 28.91 -0.87
C SER A 319 -10.42 29.71 -1.38
N ASN A 320 -10.92 29.38 -2.57
CA ASN A 320 -12.00 30.10 -3.25
C ASN A 320 -13.22 29.22 -3.58
N GLY A 321 -13.13 27.90 -3.36
CA GLY A 321 -14.18 26.93 -3.66
C GLY A 321 -14.34 26.63 -5.15
N PHE A 322 -13.45 27.11 -6.01
CA PHE A 322 -13.43 26.79 -7.43
C PHE A 322 -13.23 25.28 -7.61
N ASN A 323 -14.04 24.66 -8.45
CA ASN A 323 -13.96 23.23 -8.67
C ASN A 323 -13.95 22.88 -10.16
N LYS A 324 -13.30 21.77 -10.47
CA LYS A 324 -13.21 21.23 -11.81
C LYS A 324 -13.39 19.72 -11.78
N THR A 325 -14.38 19.23 -12.51
CA THR A 325 -14.61 17.79 -12.67
C THR A 325 -13.47 17.18 -13.47
N VAL A 326 -12.94 16.06 -12.98
CA VAL A 326 -11.88 15.27 -13.63
C VAL A 326 -12.38 13.90 -14.08
N ILE A 327 -13.37 13.33 -13.38
CA ILE A 327 -14.10 12.12 -13.79
C ILE A 327 -15.58 12.47 -13.86
N ASP A 328 -16.18 12.24 -15.04
CA ASP A 328 -17.61 12.49 -15.29
C ASP A 328 -18.51 11.44 -14.65
N SER A 329 -19.83 11.65 -14.67
CA SER A 329 -20.84 10.75 -14.10
C SER A 329 -20.91 9.34 -14.72
N SER A 330 -20.22 9.11 -15.84
CA SER A 330 -20.12 7.78 -16.45
C SER A 330 -18.89 7.01 -15.98
N GLY A 331 -18.08 7.59 -15.08
CA GLY A 331 -16.83 7.01 -14.61
C GLY A 331 -15.67 7.18 -15.59
N CYS A 332 -15.79 8.09 -16.56
CA CYS A 332 -14.75 8.35 -17.54
C CYS A 332 -13.97 9.62 -17.20
N ALA A 333 -12.66 9.57 -17.42
CA ALA A 333 -11.82 10.75 -17.27
C ALA A 333 -12.14 11.77 -18.36
N ILE A 334 -12.36 13.02 -17.96
CA ILE A 334 -12.65 14.12 -18.89
C ILE A 334 -11.38 14.54 -19.64
N ASP A 335 -10.25 14.55 -18.93
CA ASP A 335 -8.95 14.96 -19.47
C ASP A 335 -7.86 13.96 -19.08
N GLY A 336 -7.48 13.12 -20.04
CA GLY A 336 -6.41 12.13 -19.92
C GLY A 336 -5.01 12.71 -19.67
N SER A 337 -4.83 14.03 -19.78
CA SER A 337 -3.57 14.67 -19.38
C SER A 337 -3.45 14.86 -17.86
N VAL A 338 -4.58 14.92 -17.16
CA VAL A 338 -4.67 15.04 -15.69
C VAL A 338 -4.80 13.68 -15.04
N MET A 339 -5.69 12.84 -15.55
CA MET A 339 -5.96 11.51 -14.98
C MET A 339 -6.51 10.57 -16.05
N ASP A 340 -6.08 9.32 -16.00
CA ASP A 340 -6.64 8.25 -16.82
C ASP A 340 -7.99 7.78 -16.25
N SER A 341 -8.79 7.09 -17.07
CA SER A 341 -10.05 6.52 -16.58
C SER A 341 -9.76 5.38 -15.60
N PRO A 342 -10.51 5.24 -14.49
CA PRO A 342 -10.26 4.20 -13.51
C PRO A 342 -10.38 2.78 -14.09
N ASP A 343 -9.37 1.96 -13.79
CA ASP A 343 -9.33 0.54 -14.10
C ASP A 343 -9.81 -0.29 -12.91
N TYR A 344 -10.75 -1.20 -13.16
CA TYR A 344 -11.39 -2.04 -12.16
C TYR A 344 -10.78 -3.44 -12.18
N VAL A 345 -9.88 -3.72 -11.24
CA VAL A 345 -9.16 -5.00 -11.16
C VAL A 345 -9.95 -6.04 -10.35
N GLU A 346 -10.58 -5.60 -9.25
CA GLU A 346 -11.46 -6.40 -8.40
C GLU A 346 -12.81 -5.69 -8.22
N PRO A 347 -13.89 -6.40 -7.80
CA PRO A 347 -15.22 -5.81 -7.64
C PRO A 347 -15.25 -4.54 -6.78
N LEU A 348 -14.43 -4.45 -5.73
CA LEU A 348 -14.41 -3.34 -4.78
C LEU A 348 -13.09 -2.56 -4.80
N VAL A 349 -12.28 -2.72 -5.86
CA VAL A 349 -10.97 -2.09 -5.98
C VAL A 349 -10.79 -1.48 -7.36
N ALA A 350 -10.46 -0.19 -7.40
CA ALA A 350 -10.22 0.57 -8.62
C ALA A 350 -8.95 1.40 -8.52
N PHE A 351 -8.25 1.57 -9.64
CA PHE A 351 -7.03 2.38 -9.72
C PHE A 351 -7.08 3.33 -10.91
N ALA A 352 -6.53 4.53 -10.77
CA ALA A 352 -6.32 5.44 -11.89
C ALA A 352 -4.92 6.06 -11.79
N ILE A 353 -4.26 6.21 -12.94
CA ILE A 353 -2.97 6.91 -13.00
C ILE A 353 -3.26 8.36 -13.35
N GLY A 354 -2.75 9.28 -12.54
CA GLY A 354 -2.87 10.72 -12.76
C GLY A 354 -1.53 11.42 -12.71
N LYS A 355 -1.55 12.69 -13.07
CA LYS A 355 -0.41 13.60 -12.91
C LYS A 355 -0.74 14.63 -11.85
N ALA A 356 0.26 15.00 -11.07
CA ALA A 356 0.16 16.07 -10.10
C ALA A 356 -0.18 17.39 -10.80
N VAL A 357 -1.30 18.00 -10.42
CA VAL A 357 -1.77 19.27 -10.96
C VAL A 357 -2.08 20.25 -9.82
N LYS A 358 -2.14 21.53 -10.14
CA LYS A 358 -2.58 22.58 -9.22
C LYS A 358 -3.36 23.65 -9.96
N PHE A 359 -4.23 24.37 -9.25
CA PHE A 359 -4.82 25.58 -9.78
C PHE A 359 -3.81 26.75 -9.73
N PRO A 360 -3.95 27.76 -10.60
CA PRO A 360 -3.17 29.00 -10.50
C PRO A 360 -3.23 29.57 -9.07
N ASP A 361 -2.09 30.02 -8.54
CA ASP A 361 -1.96 30.64 -7.21
C ASP A 361 -2.29 29.75 -5.99
N THR A 362 -2.56 28.46 -6.20
CA THR A 362 -2.81 27.49 -5.10
C THR A 362 -1.61 26.58 -4.86
N SER A 363 -1.38 26.24 -3.59
CA SER A 363 -0.43 25.21 -3.17
C SER A 363 -1.10 23.91 -2.70
N LEU A 364 -2.42 23.94 -2.47
CA LEU A 364 -3.20 22.80 -1.99
C LEU A 364 -4.42 22.62 -2.88
N ILE A 365 -4.69 21.36 -3.24
CA ILE A 365 -5.91 20.95 -3.94
C ILE A 365 -6.58 19.84 -3.14
N GLN A 366 -7.90 19.83 -3.11
CA GLN A 366 -8.70 18.77 -2.51
C GLN A 366 -9.39 17.98 -3.62
N MET A 367 -9.33 16.65 -3.56
CA MET A 367 -10.08 15.79 -4.48
C MET A 367 -11.26 15.16 -3.75
N GLN A 368 -12.44 15.25 -4.34
CA GLN A 368 -13.66 14.63 -3.81
C GLN A 368 -14.26 13.73 -4.88
N CYS A 369 -14.51 12.47 -4.53
CA CYS A 369 -15.09 11.47 -5.42
C CYS A 369 -16.39 10.92 -4.87
N GLN A 370 -17.29 10.56 -5.78
CA GLN A 370 -18.51 9.82 -5.50
C GLN A 370 -18.35 8.38 -6.01
N LEU A 371 -18.68 7.42 -5.15
CA LEU A 371 -18.67 6.00 -5.47
C LEU A 371 -20.11 5.52 -5.65
N ARG A 372 -20.33 4.65 -6.64
CA ARG A 372 -21.61 4.00 -6.91
C ARG A 372 -21.42 2.49 -6.83
N PHE A 373 -22.32 1.80 -6.15
CA PHE A 373 -22.32 0.35 -6.04
C PHE A 373 -23.43 -0.25 -6.91
N CYS A 374 -23.20 -1.46 -7.42
CA CYS A 374 -24.18 -2.21 -8.20
C CYS A 374 -24.10 -3.70 -7.88
N ASP A 375 -25.21 -4.41 -8.06
CA ASP A 375 -25.27 -5.85 -7.87
C ASP A 375 -25.09 -6.60 -9.21
N ARG A 376 -24.10 -7.50 -9.27
CA ARG A 376 -23.84 -8.36 -10.44
C ARG A 376 -24.89 -9.46 -10.61
N LEU A 377 -25.46 -9.97 -9.53
CA LEU A 377 -26.46 -11.05 -9.57
C LEU A 377 -27.76 -10.56 -10.22
N LEU A 378 -28.09 -9.28 -10.01
CA LEU A 378 -29.25 -8.61 -10.60
C LEU A 378 -28.98 -8.06 -12.02
N GLY A 379 -27.76 -8.22 -12.56
CA GLY A 379 -27.37 -7.70 -13.87
C GLY A 379 -27.25 -6.17 -13.95
N GLU A 380 -27.29 -5.48 -12.80
CA GLU A 380 -27.22 -4.01 -12.77
C GLU A 380 -25.85 -3.50 -13.22
N CYS A 381 -24.80 -4.26 -12.93
CA CYS A 381 -23.42 -3.90 -13.26
C CYS A 381 -23.09 -3.99 -14.76
N ASP A 382 -23.80 -4.82 -15.53
CA ASP A 382 -23.46 -5.10 -16.94
C ASP A 382 -23.53 -3.87 -17.85
N THR A 383 -24.32 -2.88 -17.44
CA THR A 383 -24.52 -1.63 -18.18
C THR A 383 -23.58 -0.49 -17.77
N ILE A 384 -22.87 -0.64 -16.64
CA ILE A 384 -22.09 0.44 -16.01
C ILE A 384 -20.62 0.08 -15.76
N LEU A 385 -20.26 -1.21 -15.74
CA LEU A 385 -18.90 -1.69 -15.54
C LEU A 385 -18.49 -2.68 -16.65
N PRO A 386 -17.28 -2.55 -17.23
CA PRO A 386 -16.41 -1.37 -17.18
C PRO A 386 -17.04 -0.18 -17.94
N PRO A 387 -16.77 1.07 -17.51
CA PRO A 387 -17.30 2.25 -18.19
C PRO A 387 -16.75 2.34 -19.62
N ARG A 388 -17.63 2.61 -20.58
CA ARG A 388 -17.28 2.68 -22.02
C ARG A 388 -16.66 4.03 -22.37
N CYS A 389 -15.44 4.25 -21.93
CA CYS A 389 -14.73 5.48 -22.22
C CYS A 389 -14.16 5.48 -23.66
N ARG A 390 -14.36 6.60 -24.39
CA ARG A 390 -13.73 6.77 -25.71
C ARG A 390 -12.22 6.90 -25.50
N ARG A 391 -11.47 5.83 -25.77
CA ARG A 391 -10.00 5.92 -25.86
C ARG A 391 -9.63 6.97 -26.90
N ASN A 392 -8.78 7.91 -26.50
CA ASN A 392 -8.22 8.88 -27.43
C ASN A 392 -7.44 8.10 -28.50
N ARG A 393 -7.89 8.25 -29.74
CA ARG A 393 -7.63 7.39 -30.90
C ARG A 393 -6.18 7.35 -31.40
N ARG A 394 -5.21 7.91 -30.67
CA ARG A 394 -3.81 8.03 -31.11
C ARG A 394 -2.91 6.84 -30.79
N ALA A 395 -3.30 5.96 -29.86
CA ALA A 395 -2.48 4.79 -29.49
C ALA A 395 -2.97 3.45 -30.11
N ALA A 396 -4.19 3.40 -30.64
CA ALA A 396 -4.78 2.18 -31.22
C ALA A 396 -4.53 2.03 -32.73
N GLU A 397 -4.26 3.13 -33.46
CA GLU A 397 -3.99 3.05 -34.90
C GLU A 397 -2.57 2.52 -35.20
N GLN A 398 -1.67 2.50 -34.21
CA GLN A 398 -0.30 1.98 -34.38
C GLN A 398 -0.18 0.47 -34.12
N SER A 399 -1.13 -0.13 -33.39
CA SER A 399 -1.20 -1.59 -33.19
C SER A 399 -1.86 -2.30 -34.38
N ASP A 400 -2.79 -1.62 -35.07
CA ASP A 400 -3.55 -2.21 -36.18
C ASP A 400 -2.78 -2.19 -37.52
N GLU A 401 -1.74 -1.36 -37.68
CA GLU A 401 -0.82 -1.44 -38.82
C GLU A 401 0.18 -2.61 -38.68
N ILE A 402 0.59 -2.96 -37.46
CA ILE A 402 1.53 -4.07 -37.21
C ILE A 402 0.83 -5.44 -37.37
N TYR A 403 -0.45 -5.53 -37.00
CA TYR A 403 -1.25 -6.75 -37.20
C TYR A 403 -1.66 -6.98 -38.67
N ASN A 404 -1.86 -5.92 -39.46
CA ASN A 404 -2.19 -6.05 -40.88
C ASN A 404 -0.96 -6.26 -41.78
N ALA A 405 0.26 -5.97 -41.29
CA ALA A 405 1.50 -6.29 -41.98
C ALA A 405 1.93 -7.77 -41.83
N SER A 406 1.39 -8.49 -40.84
CA SER A 406 1.77 -9.88 -40.51
C SER A 406 0.80 -10.94 -41.07
N LEU A 407 -0.26 -10.53 -41.78
CA LEU A 407 -1.23 -11.41 -42.45
C LEU A 407 -1.14 -11.39 -43.99
N ARG A 408 -0.07 -10.82 -44.56
CA ARG A 408 0.21 -10.92 -46.00
C ARG A 408 1.53 -11.63 -46.26
N ASP A 409 1.46 -12.93 -46.49
CA ASP A 409 2.40 -13.65 -47.35
C ASP A 409 1.82 -15.04 -47.69
N PRO A 410 2.32 -15.78 -48.71
CA PRO A 410 2.67 -15.41 -50.07
C PRO A 410 1.89 -16.29 -51.06
N SER A 411 1.46 -15.74 -52.21
CA SER A 411 1.23 -16.56 -53.40
C SER A 411 2.04 -15.99 -54.55
N ARG A 412 3.32 -16.35 -54.59
CA ARG A 412 4.13 -16.27 -55.80
C ARG A 412 4.20 -17.66 -56.41
N SER A 413 3.47 -17.85 -57.50
CA SER A 413 3.72 -18.91 -58.45
C SER A 413 5.12 -18.73 -59.01
N TRP A 414 5.83 -19.85 -59.13
CA TRP A 414 7.07 -19.93 -59.87
C TRP A 414 6.68 -20.16 -61.32
N ASP A 415 6.75 -19.11 -62.14
CA ASP A 415 6.72 -19.24 -63.59
C ASP A 415 8.11 -18.89 -64.14
N PHE A 416 8.75 -19.93 -64.65
CA PHE A 416 9.93 -19.87 -65.50
C PHE A 416 9.53 -19.21 -66.83
N ALA A 417 10.28 -18.21 -67.28
CA ALA A 417 10.29 -17.79 -68.66
C ALA A 417 11.67 -17.23 -69.04
N ASP A 418 12.12 -17.74 -70.19
CA ASP A 418 13.42 -17.57 -70.81
C ASP A 418 13.79 -16.11 -71.12
N THR A 419 15.09 -15.85 -71.14
CA THR A 419 15.67 -14.68 -71.79
C THR A 419 16.67 -15.18 -72.83
N ASP A 420 16.15 -15.44 -74.03
CA ASP A 420 16.88 -15.26 -75.28
C ASP A 420 16.49 -13.87 -75.81
N ASP A 421 17.47 -13.00 -76.03
CA ASP A 421 17.72 -12.35 -77.31
C ASP A 421 18.77 -11.23 -77.15
N ASP A 422 19.96 -11.55 -77.69
CA ASP A 422 20.84 -10.60 -78.34
C ASP A 422 20.10 -9.92 -79.51
N ASP A 423 20.17 -8.59 -79.64
CA ASP A 423 20.75 -7.94 -80.83
C ASP A 423 20.49 -6.41 -80.87
N ASN A 424 21.60 -5.72 -81.14
CA ASN A 424 21.79 -4.39 -81.75
C ASN A 424 21.98 -3.15 -80.86
#